data_AF-A0A100YWV1-F1
#
_entry.id   AF-A0A100YWV1-F1
#
_cell.length_a   1.000
_cell.length_b   1.000
_cell.length_c   1.000
_cell.angle_alpha   90.00
_cell.angle_beta   90.00
_cell.angle_gamma   90.00
#
_symmetry.space_group_name_H-M   'P 1'
#
loop_
_entity.id
_entity.type
_entity.pdbx_description
1 polymer ?
#
loop_
_entity_poly.entity_id
_entity_poly.type
_entity_poly.pdbx_seq_one_letter_code
_entity_poly.pdbx_strand_id
1 'polypeptide(L)'
;MDAIAFEQMRQGHALMAACCALYLAWWVIFFWPKVSGGSAHGVLRTIGIVAILGSVACGVFGATRTCGGAASLAPTGVVVGCLVGAVVLYLALLGITQRMFQRQPTTELVLFVAWLGMEVCCALALGGAGQTGAAALVAVLAVVGFVVSLVCYVLYYRLEPLPSFVDGCVPLALIGVVSVVIACCLPAGA
;
A
#
# COMPACT_ATOMS: atom_id res chain seq x y z
N MET A 1 -4.85 -9.08 25.37
CA MET A 1 -4.88 -7.85 24.54
C MET A 1 -4.13 -8.07 23.24
N ASP A 2 -2.92 -8.62 23.30
CA ASP A 2 -2.05 -8.80 22.13
C ASP A 2 -2.65 -9.71 21.04
N ALA A 3 -3.35 -10.79 21.41
CA ALA A 3 -4.04 -11.66 20.45
C ALA A 3 -5.09 -10.92 19.60
N ILE A 4 -5.83 -9.96 20.21
CA ILE A 4 -6.81 -9.13 19.50
C ILE A 4 -6.09 -8.18 18.54
N ALA A 5 -4.96 -7.61 18.97
CA ALA A 5 -4.17 -6.71 18.15
C ALA A 5 -3.58 -7.42 16.92
N PHE A 6 -3.00 -8.61 17.10
CA PHE A 6 -2.45 -9.40 16.00
C PHE A 6 -3.54 -9.83 15.02
N GLU A 7 -4.71 -10.22 15.51
CA GLU A 7 -5.84 -10.57 14.65
C GLU A 7 -6.35 -9.36 13.86
N GLN A 8 -6.42 -8.17 14.48
CA GLN A 8 -6.75 -6.94 13.77
C GLN A 8 -5.74 -6.62 12.68
N MET A 9 -4.44 -6.72 12.97
CA MET A 9 -3.38 -6.50 11.99
C MET A 9 -3.48 -7.52 10.84
N ARG A 10 -3.73 -8.79 11.14
CA ARG A 10 -3.89 -9.86 10.14
C ARG A 10 -5.06 -9.60 9.21
N GLN A 11 -6.24 -9.30 9.77
CA GLN A 11 -7.42 -8.94 8.99
C GLN A 11 -7.18 -7.67 8.16
N GLY A 12 -6.48 -6.69 8.74
CA GLY A 12 -6.12 -5.45 8.06
C GLY A 12 -5.26 -5.68 6.82
N HIS A 13 -4.21 -6.50 6.93
CA HIS A 13 -3.36 -6.87 5.80
C HIS A 13 -4.08 -7.75 4.77
N ALA A 14 -4.97 -8.65 5.19
CA ALA A 14 -5.80 -9.41 4.25
C ALA A 14 -6.71 -8.50 3.42
N LEU A 15 -7.30 -7.47 4.06
CA LEU A 15 -8.07 -6.44 3.36
C LEU A 15 -7.18 -5.57 2.46
N MET A 16 -5.92 -5.30 2.85
CA MET A 16 -4.97 -4.58 1.99
C MET A 16 -4.59 -5.39 0.75
N ALA A 17 -4.43 -6.71 0.88
CA ALA A 17 -4.24 -7.60 -0.27
C ALA A 17 -5.46 -7.57 -1.22
N ALA A 18 -6.68 -7.63 -0.67
CA ALA A 18 -7.90 -7.50 -1.45
C ALA A 18 -8.02 -6.13 -2.12
N CYS A 19 -7.64 -5.05 -1.41
CA CYS A 19 -7.56 -3.70 -1.95
C CYS A 19 -6.66 -3.65 -3.19
N CYS A 20 -5.44 -4.20 -3.10
CA CYS A 20 -4.48 -4.25 -4.19
C CYS A 20 -4.98 -5.07 -5.38
N ALA A 21 -5.59 -6.24 -5.13
CA ALA A 21 -6.14 -7.09 -6.18
C ALA A 21 -7.29 -6.41 -6.94
N LEU A 22 -8.20 -5.76 -6.22
CA LEU A 22 -9.31 -5.00 -6.80
C LEU A 22 -8.83 -3.76 -7.56
N TYR A 23 -7.82 -3.06 -7.02
CA TYR A 23 -7.20 -1.94 -7.71
C TYR A 23 -6.52 -2.40 -9.00
N LEU A 24 -5.78 -3.50 -8.95
CA LEU A 24 -5.13 -4.07 -10.13
C LEU A 24 -6.18 -4.49 -11.18
N ALA A 25 -7.30 -5.07 -10.77
CA ALA A 25 -8.39 -5.39 -11.69
C ALA A 25 -8.97 -4.13 -12.36
N TRP A 26 -9.21 -3.05 -11.60
CA TRP A 26 -9.61 -1.76 -12.16
C TRP A 26 -8.55 -1.22 -13.14
N TRP A 27 -7.27 -1.30 -12.78
CA TRP A 27 -6.15 -0.83 -13.59
C TRP A 27 -6.12 -1.54 -14.94
N VAL A 28 -6.15 -2.88 -14.92
CA VAL A 28 -6.19 -3.70 -16.14
C VAL A 28 -7.40 -3.33 -16.99
N ILE A 29 -8.59 -3.23 -16.40
CA ILE A 29 -9.82 -2.93 -17.14
C ILE A 29 -9.77 -1.56 -17.83
N PHE A 30 -9.29 -0.52 -17.15
CA PHE A 30 -9.36 0.85 -17.67
C PHE A 30 -8.14 1.29 -18.48
N PHE A 31 -6.98 0.66 -18.28
CA PHE A 31 -5.72 1.07 -18.92
C PHE A 31 -5.25 0.09 -20.00
N TRP A 32 -5.56 -1.21 -19.91
CA TRP A 32 -5.22 -2.14 -21.00
C TRP A 32 -5.84 -1.73 -22.35
N PRO A 33 -7.13 -1.36 -22.42
CA PRO A 33 -7.71 -0.94 -23.69
C PRO A 33 -7.01 0.27 -24.30
N LYS A 34 -6.44 1.17 -23.48
CA LYS A 34 -5.69 2.34 -23.98
C LYS A 34 -4.39 1.94 -24.67
N VAL A 35 -3.76 0.84 -24.24
CA VAL A 35 -2.60 0.25 -24.93
C VAL A 35 -2.98 -0.26 -26.32
N SER A 36 -4.18 -0.83 -26.46
CA SER A 36 -4.70 -1.35 -27.72
C SER A 36 -5.53 -0.34 -28.54
N GLY A 37 -5.52 0.95 -28.19
CA GLY A 37 -6.24 2.00 -28.94
C GLY A 37 -7.76 2.07 -28.72
N GLY A 38 -8.27 1.48 -27.64
CA GLY A 38 -9.69 1.45 -27.28
C GLY A 38 -9.97 1.97 -25.86
N SER A 39 -11.20 1.73 -25.38
CA SER A 39 -11.63 2.08 -24.02
C SER A 39 -12.63 1.05 -23.47
N ALA A 40 -12.73 0.99 -22.14
CA ALA A 40 -13.65 0.08 -21.45
C ALA A 40 -15.11 0.55 -21.61
N HIS A 41 -15.99 -0.35 -22.04
CA HIS A 41 -17.42 -0.06 -22.25
C HIS A 41 -18.33 -1.14 -21.65
N GLY A 42 -19.62 -0.82 -21.54
CA GLY A 42 -20.66 -1.76 -21.12
C GLY A 42 -20.39 -2.41 -19.77
N VAL A 43 -20.63 -3.72 -19.69
CA VAL A 43 -20.48 -4.52 -18.47
C VAL A 43 -19.06 -4.46 -17.89
N LEU A 44 -18.03 -4.47 -18.75
CA LEU A 44 -16.64 -4.45 -18.31
C LEU A 44 -16.31 -3.13 -17.58
N ARG A 45 -16.82 -2.00 -18.06
CA ARG A 45 -16.69 -0.70 -17.38
C ARG A 45 -17.36 -0.73 -16.00
N THR A 46 -18.55 -1.31 -15.90
CA THR A 46 -19.26 -1.44 -14.62
C THR A 46 -18.47 -2.30 -13.62
N ILE A 47 -17.91 -3.44 -14.07
CA ILE A 47 -17.05 -4.29 -13.23
C ILE A 47 -15.84 -3.49 -12.73
N GLY A 48 -15.18 -2.72 -13.59
CA GLY A 48 -14.07 -1.88 -13.18
C GLY A 48 -14.46 -0.85 -12.13
N ILE A 49 -15.61 -0.17 -12.28
CA ILE A 49 -16.12 0.80 -11.29
C ILE A 49 -16.37 0.12 -9.93
N VAL A 50 -17.00 -1.05 -9.93
CA VAL A 50 -17.22 -1.83 -8.70
C VAL A 50 -15.89 -2.23 -8.08
N ALA A 51 -14.91 -2.63 -8.89
CA ALA A 51 -13.59 -3.01 -8.40
C ALA A 51 -12.88 -1.85 -7.69
N ILE A 52 -12.86 -0.63 -8.26
CA ILE A 52 -12.19 0.49 -7.59
C ILE A 52 -12.93 0.95 -6.32
N LEU A 53 -14.27 0.91 -6.31
CA LEU A 53 -15.05 1.21 -5.09
C LEU A 53 -14.78 0.16 -3.99
N GLY A 54 -14.72 -1.11 -4.37
CA GLY A 54 -14.34 -2.19 -3.47
C GLY A 54 -12.90 -2.04 -2.95
N SER A 55 -11.98 -1.63 -3.83
CA SER A 55 -10.59 -1.34 -3.45
C SER A 55 -10.52 -0.24 -2.39
N VAL A 56 -11.24 0.88 -2.59
CA VAL A 56 -11.30 1.97 -1.60
C VAL A 56 -11.84 1.47 -0.26
N ALA A 57 -12.95 0.72 -0.26
CA ALA A 57 -13.52 0.17 0.98
C ALA A 57 -12.51 -0.76 1.69
N CYS A 58 -11.94 -1.73 0.98
CA CYS A 58 -10.92 -2.63 1.50
C CYS A 58 -9.69 -1.89 2.00
N GLY A 59 -9.23 -0.85 1.30
CA GLY A 59 -8.08 -0.04 1.69
C GLY A 59 -8.33 0.72 2.99
N VAL A 60 -9.49 1.37 3.13
CA VAL A 60 -9.86 2.12 4.35
C VAL A 60 -10.02 1.19 5.54
N PHE A 61 -10.80 0.10 5.40
CA PHE A 61 -10.98 -0.89 6.47
C PHE A 61 -9.67 -1.61 6.80
N GLY A 62 -8.86 -1.93 5.78
CA GLY A 62 -7.57 -2.56 5.94
C GLY A 62 -6.59 -1.69 6.73
N ALA A 63 -6.48 -0.40 6.36
CA ALA A 63 -5.63 0.56 7.07
C ALA A 63 -6.11 0.81 8.50
N THR A 64 -7.42 1.00 8.73
CA THR A 64 -7.95 1.22 10.08
C THR A 64 -7.72 0.03 11.01
N ARG A 65 -7.92 -1.20 10.52
CA ARG A 65 -7.64 -2.42 11.30
C ARG A 65 -6.15 -2.58 11.59
N THR A 66 -5.30 -2.36 10.59
CA THR A 66 -3.84 -2.48 10.72
C THR A 66 -3.29 -1.45 11.71
N CYS A 67 -3.61 -0.17 11.52
CA CYS A 67 -3.21 0.91 12.42
C CYS A 67 -3.81 0.75 13.81
N GLY A 68 -5.06 0.30 13.93
CA GLY A 68 -5.72 0.06 15.22
C GLY A 68 -5.02 -1.02 16.03
N GLY A 69 -4.69 -2.15 15.40
CA GLY A 69 -3.93 -3.22 16.03
C GLY A 69 -2.52 -2.76 16.43
N ALA A 70 -1.78 -2.12 15.51
CA ALA A 70 -0.45 -1.59 15.80
C ALA A 70 -0.46 -0.54 16.94
N ALA A 71 -1.43 0.38 16.93
CA ALA A 71 -1.56 1.41 17.96
C ALA A 71 -1.94 0.85 19.34
N SER A 72 -2.58 -0.32 19.40
CA SER A 72 -2.88 -0.99 20.67
C SER A 72 -1.66 -1.67 21.30
N LEU A 73 -0.60 -1.92 20.51
CA LEU A 73 0.65 -2.53 20.94
C LEU A 73 1.78 -1.51 21.13
N ALA A 74 1.75 -0.41 20.38
CA ALA A 74 2.79 0.60 20.37
C ALA A 74 2.51 1.75 21.36
N PRO A 75 3.54 2.31 22.01
CA PRO A 75 3.40 3.57 22.74
C PRO A 75 2.89 4.71 21.84
N THR A 76 2.09 5.62 22.37
CA THR A 76 1.54 6.78 21.62
C THR A 76 2.62 7.57 20.89
N GLY A 77 3.81 7.73 21.49
CA GLY A 77 4.93 8.43 20.86
C GLY A 77 5.41 7.77 19.55
N VAL A 78 5.36 6.44 19.46
CA VAL A 78 5.69 5.69 18.24
C VAL A 78 4.64 5.96 17.16
N VAL A 79 3.35 5.90 17.52
CA VAL A 79 2.24 6.13 16.58
C VAL A 79 2.31 7.55 16.00
N VAL A 80 2.47 8.55 16.88
CA VAL A 80 2.60 9.96 16.47
C VAL A 80 3.87 10.16 15.63
N GLY A 81 4.99 9.55 16.03
CA GLY A 81 6.25 9.62 15.28
C GLY A 81 6.12 9.07 13.86
N CYS A 82 5.46 7.92 13.69
CA CYS A 82 5.22 7.33 12.37
C CYS A 82 4.31 8.21 11.51
N LEU A 83 3.25 8.77 12.09
CA LEU A 83 2.34 9.68 11.38
C LEU A 83 3.07 10.95 10.91
N VAL A 84 3.77 11.63 11.81
CA VAL A 84 4.52 12.85 11.49
C VAL A 84 5.63 12.53 10.49
N GLY A 85 6.35 11.42 10.67
CA GLY A 85 7.37 10.96 9.74
C GLY A 85 6.83 10.72 8.34
N ALA A 86 5.67 10.08 8.20
CA ALA A 86 5.01 9.87 6.91
C ALA A 86 4.60 11.20 6.25
N VAL A 87 4.06 12.15 7.01
CA VAL A 87 3.69 13.48 6.50
C VAL A 87 4.93 14.25 6.03
N VAL A 88 5.99 14.27 6.83
CA VAL A 88 7.26 14.94 6.47
C VAL A 88 7.88 14.29 5.23
N LEU A 89 7.91 12.95 5.18
CA LEU A 89 8.42 12.20 4.04
C LEU A 89 7.61 12.50 2.77
N TYR A 90 6.29 12.54 2.86
CA TYR A 90 5.41 12.90 1.75
C TYR A 90 5.75 14.30 1.22
N LEU A 91 5.84 15.30 2.10
CA LEU A 91 6.15 16.68 1.69
C LEU A 91 7.54 16.79 1.05
N ALA A 92 8.53 16.08 1.59
CA ALA A 92 9.88 16.02 1.04
C ALA A 92 9.88 15.39 -0.36
N LEU A 93 9.28 14.20 -0.51
CA LEU A 93 9.21 13.50 -1.80
C LEU A 93 8.37 14.25 -2.82
N LEU A 94 7.29 14.92 -2.42
CA LEU A 94 6.50 15.77 -3.28
C LEU A 94 7.38 16.90 -3.84
N GLY A 95 8.10 17.60 -2.97
CA GLY A 95 9.02 18.67 -3.36
C GLY A 95 10.16 18.19 -4.26
N ILE A 96 10.71 17.01 -4.02
CA ILE A 96 11.77 16.40 -4.83
C ILE A 96 11.24 15.97 -6.20
N THR A 97 10.13 15.22 -6.23
CA THR A 97 9.56 14.67 -7.47
C THR A 97 9.04 15.77 -8.38
N GLN A 98 8.44 16.83 -7.83
CA GLN A 98 8.06 18.01 -8.60
C GLN A 98 9.28 18.74 -9.19
N ARG A 99 10.30 19.06 -8.38
CA ARG A 99 11.42 19.90 -8.84
C ARG A 99 12.40 19.15 -9.74
N MET A 100 12.80 17.94 -9.33
CA MET A 100 13.85 17.18 -10.02
C MET A 100 13.31 16.32 -11.15
N PHE A 101 12.07 15.84 -11.04
CA PHE A 101 11.49 14.90 -12.00
C PHE A 101 10.29 15.47 -12.78
N GLN A 102 9.88 16.72 -12.50
CA GLN A 102 8.74 17.41 -13.12
C GLN A 102 7.44 16.60 -13.01
N ARG A 103 7.29 15.86 -11.91
CA ARG A 103 6.11 15.03 -11.64
C ARG A 103 4.93 15.88 -11.21
N GLN A 104 3.77 15.61 -11.80
CA GLN A 104 2.52 16.12 -11.26
C GLN A 104 2.17 15.35 -9.97
N PRO A 105 1.66 16.03 -8.92
CA PRO A 105 1.18 15.37 -7.72
C PRO A 105 0.04 14.41 -8.06
N THR A 106 0.18 13.15 -7.67
CA THR A 106 -0.88 12.15 -7.81
C THR A 106 -1.19 11.54 -6.46
N THR A 107 -2.33 10.87 -6.37
CA THR A 107 -2.71 10.11 -5.18
C THR A 107 -1.76 8.94 -4.92
N GLU A 108 -1.04 8.43 -5.92
CA GLU A 108 -0.11 7.30 -5.77
C GLU A 108 0.98 7.60 -4.75
N LEU A 109 1.57 8.81 -4.81
CA LEU A 109 2.57 9.26 -3.86
C LEU A 109 2.04 9.28 -2.42
N VAL A 110 0.79 9.75 -2.24
CA VAL A 110 0.14 9.72 -0.93
C VAL A 110 -0.07 8.28 -0.46
N LEU A 111 -0.53 7.40 -1.35
CA LEU A 111 -0.88 6.01 -1.01
C LEU A 111 0.34 5.21 -0.53
N PHE A 112 1.44 5.19 -1.30
CA PHE A 112 2.59 4.36 -0.89
C PHE A 112 3.39 4.97 0.28
N VAL A 113 3.35 6.30 0.47
CA VAL A 113 3.97 6.93 1.66
C VAL A 113 3.14 6.68 2.91
N ALA A 114 1.80 6.79 2.82
CA ALA A 114 0.92 6.47 3.93
C ALA A 114 1.01 4.98 4.30
N TRP A 115 1.06 4.11 3.29
CA TRP A 115 1.29 2.67 3.48
C TRP A 115 2.63 2.41 4.17
N LEU A 116 3.74 3.01 3.72
CA LEU A 116 5.04 2.88 4.40
C LEU A 116 4.96 3.31 5.87
N GLY A 117 4.33 4.45 6.18
CA GLY A 117 4.15 4.91 7.55
C GLY A 117 3.38 3.92 8.43
N MET A 118 2.34 3.31 7.87
CA MET A 118 1.58 2.24 8.53
C MET A 118 2.46 0.99 8.78
N GLU A 119 3.24 0.54 7.80
CA GLU A 119 4.09 -0.64 7.95
C GLU A 119 5.25 -0.42 8.93
N VAL A 120 5.84 0.78 8.95
CA VAL A 120 6.85 1.15 9.96
C VAL A 120 6.24 1.11 11.37
N CYS A 121 5.01 1.62 11.54
CA CYS A 121 4.30 1.53 12.80
C CYS A 121 4.05 0.06 13.21
N CYS A 122 3.66 -0.79 12.25
CA CYS A 122 3.48 -2.22 12.47
C CYS A 122 4.79 -2.91 12.91
N ALA A 123 5.89 -2.65 12.21
CA ALA A 123 7.19 -3.22 12.54
C ALA A 123 7.65 -2.81 13.94
N LEU A 124 7.49 -1.54 14.31
CA LEU A 124 7.86 -1.06 15.65
C LEU A 124 6.95 -1.65 16.74
N ALA A 125 5.65 -1.76 16.49
CA ALA A 125 4.69 -2.41 17.38
C ALA A 125 5.05 -3.88 17.62
N LEU A 126 5.34 -4.63 16.56
CA LEU A 126 5.76 -6.04 16.63
C LEU A 126 7.09 -6.20 17.38
N GLY A 127 8.07 -5.32 17.12
CA GLY A 127 9.34 -5.31 17.82
C GLY A 127 9.16 -5.07 19.32
N GLY A 128 8.32 -4.11 19.71
CA GLY A 128 7.96 -3.83 21.09
C GLY A 128 7.24 -5.00 21.79
N ALA A 129 6.45 -5.76 21.04
CA ALA A 129 5.77 -6.98 21.52
C ALA A 129 6.66 -8.24 21.50
N GLY A 130 7.97 -8.11 21.24
CA GLY A 130 8.93 -9.23 21.21
C GLY A 130 8.89 -10.08 19.94
N GLN A 131 8.08 -9.73 18.94
CA GLN A 131 7.96 -10.43 17.65
C GLN A 131 9.04 -9.96 16.66
N THR A 132 10.31 -10.04 17.05
CA THR A 132 11.44 -9.44 16.32
C THR A 132 11.64 -9.96 14.89
N GLY A 133 11.40 -11.26 14.66
CA GLY A 133 11.46 -11.85 13.32
C GLY A 133 10.39 -11.30 12.37
N ALA A 134 9.14 -11.21 12.83
CA ALA A 134 8.04 -10.62 12.07
C ALA A 134 8.26 -9.12 11.86
N ALA A 135 8.73 -8.39 12.88
CA ALA A 135 9.07 -6.98 12.78
C ALA A 135 10.11 -6.69 11.71
N ALA A 136 11.21 -7.46 11.69
CA ALA A 136 12.26 -7.33 10.69
C ALA A 136 11.75 -7.64 9.28
N LEU A 137 10.95 -8.69 9.12
CA LEU A 137 10.33 -9.04 7.84
C LEU A 137 9.43 -7.91 7.31
N VAL A 138 8.52 -7.39 8.14
CA VAL A 138 7.64 -6.28 7.79
C VAL A 138 8.46 -5.05 7.37
N ALA A 139 9.47 -4.67 8.15
CA ALA A 139 10.31 -3.51 7.84
C ALA A 139 11.04 -3.66 6.49
N VAL A 140 11.62 -4.83 6.22
CA VAL A 140 12.31 -5.09 4.94
C VAL A 140 11.34 -5.04 3.77
N LEU A 141 10.19 -5.73 3.89
CA LEU A 141 9.18 -5.73 2.81
C LEU A 141 8.59 -4.34 2.57
N ALA A 142 8.40 -3.54 3.61
CA ALA A 142 7.94 -2.17 3.52
C ALA A 142 8.93 -1.28 2.74
N VAL A 143 10.23 -1.38 3.06
CA VAL A 143 11.27 -0.64 2.33
C VAL A 143 11.33 -1.07 0.87
N VAL A 144 11.30 -2.38 0.58
CA VAL A 144 11.30 -2.89 -0.79
C VAL A 144 10.07 -2.41 -1.57
N GLY A 145 8.87 -2.54 -0.99
CA GLY A 145 7.62 -2.08 -1.59
C GLY A 145 7.63 -0.58 -1.87
N PHE A 146 8.13 0.22 -0.92
CA PHE A 146 8.26 1.66 -1.06
C PHE A 146 9.25 2.06 -2.17
N VAL A 147 10.45 1.47 -2.19
CA VAL A 147 11.48 1.79 -3.19
C VAL A 147 11.00 1.44 -4.60
N VAL A 148 10.41 0.25 -4.78
CA VAL A 148 9.85 -0.15 -6.08
C VAL A 148 8.72 0.81 -6.49
N SER A 149 7.81 1.14 -5.58
CA SER A 149 6.72 2.10 -5.85
C SER A 149 7.25 3.48 -6.25
N LEU A 150 8.30 3.96 -5.57
CA LEU A 150 8.91 5.26 -5.88
C LEU A 150 9.60 5.26 -7.25
N VAL A 151 10.28 4.17 -7.62
CA VAL A 151 10.90 4.03 -8.94
C VAL A 151 9.85 4.04 -10.05
N CYS A 152 8.80 3.22 -9.92
CA CYS A 152 7.67 3.24 -10.86
C CYS A 152 7.02 4.63 -10.91
N TYR A 153 6.76 5.21 -9.73
CA TYR A 153 6.21 6.56 -9.61
C TYR A 153 7.09 7.63 -10.24
N VAL A 154 8.41 7.46 -10.38
CA VAL A 154 9.24 8.43 -11.09
C VAL A 154 9.25 8.15 -12.59
N LEU A 155 9.26 6.88 -13.01
CA LEU A 155 9.39 6.47 -14.41
C LEU A 155 8.11 6.51 -15.23
N TYR A 156 6.95 6.17 -14.65
CA TYR A 156 5.63 6.08 -15.32
C TYR A 156 5.37 7.05 -16.51
N TYR A 157 5.52 8.37 -16.35
CA TYR A 157 5.27 9.35 -17.44
C TYR A 157 6.38 9.46 -18.51
N ARG A 158 7.51 8.79 -18.31
CA ARG A 158 8.63 8.74 -19.26
C ARG A 158 8.61 7.47 -20.13
N LEU A 159 7.64 6.59 -19.87
CA LEU A 159 7.53 5.28 -20.50
C LEU A 159 6.52 5.31 -21.64
N GLU A 160 6.72 4.45 -22.63
CA GLU A 160 5.76 4.17 -23.69
C GLU A 160 4.46 3.54 -23.12
N PRO A 161 3.35 3.48 -23.90
CA PRO A 161 2.06 3.03 -23.39
C PRO A 161 2.05 1.63 -22.75
N LEU A 162 2.73 0.64 -23.36
CA LEU A 162 2.78 -0.70 -22.80
C LEU A 162 3.69 -0.78 -21.55
N PRO A 163 4.94 -0.26 -21.55
CA PRO A 163 5.77 -0.23 -20.35
C PRO A 163 5.15 0.56 -19.19
N SER A 164 4.50 1.71 -19.45
CA SER A 164 3.78 2.48 -18.41
C SER A 164 2.61 1.70 -17.83
N PHE A 165 1.86 0.95 -18.65
CA PHE A 165 0.81 0.07 -18.15
C PHE A 165 1.37 -0.98 -17.17
N VAL A 166 2.46 -1.65 -17.53
CA VAL A 166 3.13 -2.64 -16.67
C VAL A 166 3.67 -1.96 -15.40
N ASP A 167 4.28 -0.80 -15.52
CA ASP A 167 4.83 -0.01 -14.42
C ASP A 167 3.77 0.33 -13.36
N GLY A 168 2.53 0.63 -13.79
CA GLY A 168 1.41 0.81 -12.84
C GLY A 168 0.92 -0.47 -12.16
N CYS A 169 1.09 -1.64 -12.79
CA CYS A 169 0.73 -2.92 -12.20
C CYS A 169 1.72 -3.38 -11.12
N VAL A 170 3.01 -3.07 -11.28
CA VAL A 170 4.09 -3.61 -10.44
C VAL A 170 3.92 -3.25 -8.96
N PRO A 171 3.71 -1.98 -8.55
CA PRO A 171 3.50 -1.62 -7.15
C PRO A 171 2.26 -2.29 -6.54
N LEU A 172 1.16 -2.36 -7.30
CA LEU A 172 -0.10 -2.97 -6.84
C LEU A 172 0.07 -4.47 -6.58
N ALA A 173 0.69 -5.19 -7.51
CA ALA A 173 0.94 -6.61 -7.35
C ALA A 173 1.91 -6.88 -6.20
N LEU A 174 3.00 -6.11 -6.11
CA LEU A 174 4.01 -6.26 -5.06
C LEU A 174 3.44 -6.01 -3.68
N ILE A 175 2.77 -4.87 -3.45
CA ILE A 175 2.17 -4.53 -2.15
C ILE A 175 1.06 -5.52 -1.80
N GLY A 176 0.30 -6.02 -2.77
CA GLY A 176 -0.67 -7.09 -2.56
C GLY A 176 -0.02 -8.37 -2.03
N VAL A 177 1.07 -8.83 -2.64
CA VAL A 177 1.84 -10.00 -2.18
C VAL A 177 2.45 -9.76 -0.81
N VAL A 178 3.06 -8.59 -0.58
CA VAL A 178 3.61 -8.21 0.73
C VAL A 178 2.52 -8.28 1.80
N SER A 179 1.33 -7.76 1.52
CA SER A 179 0.20 -7.79 2.45
C SER A 179 -0.23 -9.22 2.79
N VAL A 180 -0.25 -10.13 1.83
CA VAL A 180 -0.52 -11.56 2.09
C VAL A 180 0.57 -12.17 2.98
N VAL A 181 1.84 -11.93 2.65
CA VAL A 181 2.97 -12.46 3.43
C VAL A 181 2.92 -11.98 4.87
N ILE A 182 2.65 -10.69 5.09
CA ILE A 182 2.54 -10.13 6.44
C ILE A 182 1.35 -10.74 7.18
N ALA A 183 0.18 -10.85 6.54
CA ALA A 183 -0.98 -11.50 7.16
C ALA A 183 -0.67 -12.94 7.60
N CYS A 184 0.08 -13.70 6.81
CA CYS A 184 0.45 -15.08 7.14
C CYS A 184 1.55 -15.20 8.21
N CYS A 185 2.40 -14.19 8.38
CA CYS A 185 3.50 -14.25 9.36
C CYS A 185 3.13 -13.70 10.74
N LEU A 186 1.99 -13.02 10.87
CA LEU A 186 1.51 -12.51 12.15
C LEU A 186 1.03 -13.66 13.05
N PRO A 187 1.25 -13.59 14.38
CA PRO A 187 0.77 -14.61 15.30
C PRO A 187 -0.75 -14.78 15.22
N ALA A 188 -1.21 -16.03 15.15
CA ALA A 188 -2.64 -16.33 15.26
C ALA A 188 -3.13 -16.05 16.69
N GLY A 189 -4.36 -15.53 16.82
CA GLY A 189 -5.02 -15.48 18.12
C GLY A 189 -5.27 -16.91 18.61
N ALA A 190 -4.72 -17.27 19.77
CA ALA A 190 -5.04 -18.49 20.48
C ALA A 190 -6.38 -18.36 21.23
#